data_AF-A0AAW9RLB8-F1
#
_entry.id   AF-A0AAW9RLB8-F1
#
_cell.length_a   1.000
_cell.length_b   1.000
_cell.length_c   1.000
_cell.angle_alpha   90.00
_cell.angle_beta   90.00
_cell.angle_gamma   90.00
#
_symmetry.space_group_name_H-M   'P 1'
#
loop_
_entity.id
_entity.type
_entity.pdbx_description
1 polymer ?
#
loop_
_entity_poly.entity_id
_entity_poly.type
_entity_poly.pdbx_seq_one_letter_code
_entity_poly.pdbx_strand_id
1 'polypeptide(L)'
;MQGLRGWMAGYETGDIECWETVWNDYCRELGPARAKRVVSELAGWIRVLRTESRRSIDCYPRPCRYMCRDECLALRLVGGCQKGLKPVACESACQLVGGSSIEELVKAAECLAGELAEAGLELEPIADEILAAMTERPAPSGLS
;
A
#
# COMPACT_ATOMS: atom_id res chain seq x y z
N MET A 1 4.40 1.75 -4.43
CA MET A 1 4.97 1.62 -3.07
C MET A 1 5.37 2.92 -2.41
N GLN A 2 5.96 3.88 -3.15
CA GLN A 2 6.33 5.16 -2.56
C GLN A 2 5.14 5.78 -1.83
N GLY A 3 3.99 5.99 -2.48
CA GLY A 3 2.74 6.45 -1.85
C GLY A 3 2.46 5.93 -0.42
N LEU A 4 2.36 4.60 -0.24
CA LEU A 4 2.13 3.95 1.06
C LEU A 4 3.11 4.41 2.14
N ARG A 5 4.41 4.32 1.87
CA ARG A 5 5.48 4.52 2.89
C ARG A 5 5.40 5.86 3.60
N GLY A 6 5.32 6.92 2.84
CA GLY A 6 5.32 8.28 3.41
C GLY A 6 3.94 8.74 3.83
N TRP A 7 2.86 8.14 3.31
CA TRP A 7 1.57 8.37 3.93
C TRP A 7 1.49 7.74 5.32
N MET A 8 2.06 6.54 5.47
CA MET A 8 2.29 5.89 6.78
C MET A 8 3.28 6.69 7.64
N ALA A 9 4.40 7.17 7.08
CA ALA A 9 5.36 7.98 7.83
C ALA A 9 4.75 9.29 8.37
N GLY A 10 3.85 9.93 7.62
CA GLY A 10 3.12 11.10 8.13
C GLY A 10 2.23 10.77 9.34
N TYR A 11 1.65 9.57 9.40
CA TYR A 11 0.94 9.11 10.59
C TYR A 11 1.85 8.78 11.78
N GLU A 12 3.06 8.29 11.52
CA GLU A 12 4.03 7.91 12.56
C GLU A 12 4.73 9.14 13.17
N THR A 13 5.08 10.11 12.33
CA THR A 13 5.86 11.29 12.72
C THR A 13 5.00 12.52 13.03
N GLY A 14 3.78 12.58 12.48
CA GLY A 14 2.97 13.79 12.50
C GLY A 14 3.50 14.91 11.58
N ASP A 15 4.53 14.62 10.78
CA ASP A 15 5.15 15.58 9.87
C ASP A 15 4.35 15.70 8.57
N ILE A 16 3.86 16.91 8.30
CA ILE A 16 3.08 17.23 7.11
C ILE A 16 3.91 17.08 5.82
N GLU A 17 5.23 17.27 5.88
CA GLU A 17 6.12 17.16 4.72
C GLU A 17 6.07 15.74 4.12
N CYS A 18 5.79 14.72 4.93
CA CYS A 18 5.63 13.34 4.48
C CYS A 18 4.43 13.18 3.52
N TRP A 19 3.30 13.84 3.82
CA TRP A 19 2.11 13.82 2.96
C TRP A 19 2.27 14.73 1.74
N GLU A 20 2.89 15.90 1.92
CA GLU A 20 3.17 16.83 0.81
C GLU A 20 4.12 16.21 -0.22
N THR A 21 5.13 15.46 0.22
CA THR A 21 6.04 14.75 -0.69
C THR A 21 5.27 13.77 -1.57
N VAL A 22 4.34 12.98 -1.00
CA VAL A 22 3.49 12.08 -1.77
C VAL A 22 2.63 12.84 -2.77
N TRP A 23 1.97 13.88 -2.29
CA TRP A 23 1.12 14.72 -3.12
C TRP A 23 1.89 15.28 -4.33
N ASN A 24 3.08 15.82 -4.09
CA ASN A 24 3.92 16.42 -5.10
C ASN A 24 4.44 15.39 -6.11
N ASP A 25 4.79 14.17 -5.67
CA ASP A 25 5.18 13.08 -6.55
C ASP A 25 4.03 12.71 -7.52
N TYR A 26 2.82 12.48 -6.98
CA TYR A 26 1.65 12.17 -7.81
C TYR A 26 1.26 13.33 -8.72
N CYS A 27 1.35 14.59 -8.27
CA CYS A 27 1.05 15.76 -9.09
C CYS A 27 2.02 15.92 -10.26
N ARG A 28 3.30 15.61 -10.04
CA ARG A 28 4.33 15.67 -11.09
C ARG A 28 4.09 14.61 -12.16
N GLU A 29 3.66 13.41 -11.75
CA GLU A 29 3.46 12.28 -12.65
C GLU A 29 2.11 12.33 -13.40
N LEU A 30 1.02 12.64 -12.70
CA LEU A 30 -0.35 12.52 -13.24
C LEU A 30 -1.03 13.86 -13.54
N GLY A 31 -0.45 14.97 -13.07
CA GLY A 31 -1.10 16.27 -12.99
C GLY A 31 -2.06 16.39 -11.79
N PRO A 32 -2.33 17.62 -11.29
CA PRO A 32 -3.04 17.82 -10.02
C PRO A 32 -4.45 17.23 -9.95
N ALA A 33 -5.20 17.26 -11.05
CA ALA A 33 -6.58 16.77 -11.06
C ALA A 33 -6.66 15.24 -10.88
N ARG A 34 -5.79 14.49 -11.58
CA ARG A 34 -5.73 13.02 -11.44
C ARG A 34 -5.07 12.60 -10.14
N ALA A 35 -3.98 13.29 -9.76
CA ALA A 35 -3.32 13.10 -8.48
C ALA A 35 -4.29 13.23 -7.30
N LYS A 36 -5.20 14.22 -7.34
CA LYS A 36 -6.22 14.39 -6.31
C LYS A 36 -7.05 13.14 -6.05
N ARG A 37 -7.53 12.49 -7.10
CA ARG A 37 -8.39 11.30 -6.96
C ARG A 37 -7.60 10.14 -6.38
N VAL A 38 -6.45 9.83 -6.98
CA VAL A 38 -5.58 8.73 -6.53
C VAL A 38 -5.12 8.92 -5.08
N VAL A 39 -4.67 10.13 -4.72
CA VAL A 39 -4.19 10.41 -3.36
C VAL A 39 -5.33 10.39 -2.34
N SER A 40 -6.55 10.79 -2.72
CA SER A 40 -7.72 10.70 -1.83
C SER A 40 -8.05 9.24 -1.49
N GLU A 41 -8.08 8.36 -2.50
CA GLU A 41 -8.33 6.93 -2.28
C GLU A 41 -7.16 6.26 -1.54
N LEU A 42 -5.91 6.67 -1.80
CA LEU A 42 -4.74 6.20 -1.06
C LEU A 42 -4.87 6.54 0.43
N ALA A 43 -5.23 7.79 0.73
CA ALA A 43 -5.41 8.25 2.11
C ALA A 43 -6.57 7.52 2.80
N GLY A 44 -7.69 7.34 2.11
CA GLY A 44 -8.86 6.61 2.60
C GLY A 44 -8.52 5.15 2.90
N TRP A 45 -7.88 4.48 1.96
CA TRP A 45 -7.45 3.09 2.12
C TRP A 45 -6.46 2.91 3.27
N ILE A 46 -5.45 3.77 3.39
CA ILE A 46 -4.48 3.69 4.50
C ILE A 46 -5.15 3.95 5.85
N ARG A 47 -6.12 4.86 5.90
CA ARG A 47 -6.92 5.06 7.10
C ARG A 47 -7.66 3.79 7.50
N VAL A 48 -8.35 3.13 6.57
CA VAL A 48 -9.05 1.86 6.82
C VAL A 48 -8.07 0.78 7.24
N LEU A 49 -6.94 0.63 6.55
CA LEU A 49 -5.87 -0.31 6.89
C LEU A 49 -5.41 -0.15 8.34
N ARG A 50 -5.16 1.08 8.77
CA ARG A 50 -4.73 1.36 10.16
C ARG A 50 -5.83 1.10 11.19
N THR A 51 -7.09 1.32 10.84
CA THR A 51 -8.23 1.07 11.74
C THR A 51 -8.53 -0.43 11.89
N GLU A 52 -8.45 -1.20 10.80
CA GLU A 52 -8.75 -2.64 10.80
C GLU A 52 -7.56 -3.50 11.25
N SER A 53 -6.34 -2.99 11.16
CA SER A 53 -5.14 -3.75 11.55
C SER A 53 -5.08 -3.99 13.05
N ARG A 54 -4.91 -5.25 13.43
CA ARG A 54 -4.72 -5.68 14.83
C ARG A 54 -3.26 -5.61 15.29
N ARG A 55 -2.36 -5.17 14.41
CA ARG A 55 -0.92 -5.08 14.61
C ARG A 55 -0.35 -3.82 13.95
N SER A 56 0.90 -3.48 14.27
CA SER A 56 1.63 -2.49 13.48
C SER A 56 1.80 -3.01 12.05
N ILE A 57 1.64 -2.09 11.09
CA ILE A 57 1.96 -2.31 9.70
C ILE A 57 3.37 -1.79 9.49
N ASP A 58 4.29 -2.67 9.12
CA ASP A 58 5.68 -2.30 8.94
C ASP A 58 5.88 -1.71 7.54
N CYS A 59 6.65 -0.62 7.46
CA CYS A 59 7.09 -0.03 6.20
C CYS A 59 8.57 0.33 6.32
N TYR A 60 9.30 0.17 5.23
CA TYR A 60 10.66 0.70 5.17
C TYR A 60 10.64 2.21 4.93
N PRO A 61 11.63 2.96 5.46
CA PRO A 61 11.70 4.40 5.29
C PRO A 61 11.91 4.78 3.81
N ARG A 62 11.62 6.04 3.48
CA ARG A 62 12.00 6.60 2.18
C ARG A 62 13.38 7.25 2.25
N PRO A 63 14.22 7.16 1.20
CA PRO A 63 14.10 6.26 0.06
C PRO A 63 14.73 4.88 0.35
N CYS A 64 13.93 3.80 0.37
CA CYS A 64 14.45 2.43 0.42
C CYS A 64 14.17 1.69 -0.90
N ARG A 65 15.15 0.93 -1.40
CA ARG A 65 14.99 0.14 -2.64
C ARG A 65 14.38 -1.24 -2.41
N TYR A 66 14.43 -1.73 -1.17
CA TYR A 66 13.86 -3.03 -0.78
C TYR A 66 12.42 -2.87 -0.35
N MET A 67 11.66 -3.96 -0.32
CA MET A 67 10.32 -3.99 0.28
C MET A 67 10.29 -4.95 1.46
N CYS A 68 9.53 -4.60 2.50
CA CYS A 68 9.21 -5.52 3.58
C CYS A 68 7.97 -6.37 3.22
N ARG A 69 7.64 -7.35 4.06
CA ARG A 69 6.52 -8.27 3.81
C ARG A 69 5.17 -7.55 3.73
N ASP A 70 4.92 -6.59 4.61
CA ASP A 70 3.65 -5.86 4.67
C ASP A 70 3.45 -4.96 3.45
N GLU A 71 4.53 -4.34 3.00
CA GLU A 71 4.58 -3.59 1.76
C GLU A 71 4.23 -4.46 0.54
N CYS A 72 4.73 -5.68 0.52
CA CYS A 72 4.42 -6.63 -0.54
C CYS A 72 2.97 -7.13 -0.48
N LEU A 73 2.44 -7.39 0.72
CA LEU A 73 1.02 -7.74 0.89
C LEU A 73 0.09 -6.58 0.48
N ALA A 74 0.46 -5.35 0.83
CA ALA A 74 -0.25 -4.15 0.43
C ALA A 74 -0.28 -3.99 -1.10
N LEU A 75 0.84 -4.19 -1.79
CA LEU A 75 0.90 -4.17 -3.26
C LEU A 75 0.07 -5.30 -3.87
N ARG A 76 0.20 -6.52 -3.33
CA ARG A 76 -0.51 -7.70 -3.81
C ARG A 76 -2.03 -7.57 -3.66
N LEU A 77 -2.48 -6.96 -2.57
CA LEU A 77 -3.88 -6.64 -2.34
C LEU A 77 -4.41 -5.71 -3.45
N VAL A 78 -3.80 -4.54 -3.63
CA VAL A 78 -4.28 -3.54 -4.60
C VAL A 78 -4.15 -4.04 -6.04
N GLY A 79 -3.04 -4.70 -6.38
CA GLY A 79 -2.86 -5.33 -7.69
C GLY A 79 -3.86 -6.45 -7.93
N GLY A 80 -4.14 -7.27 -6.91
CA GLY A 80 -5.18 -8.30 -6.96
C GLY A 80 -6.55 -7.71 -7.25
N CYS A 81 -6.90 -6.59 -6.63
CA CYS A 81 -8.12 -5.84 -6.92
C CYS A 81 -8.16 -5.34 -8.38
N GLN A 82 -7.06 -4.74 -8.90
CA GLN A 82 -7.00 -4.29 -10.30
C GLN A 82 -7.22 -5.43 -11.31
N LYS A 83 -6.69 -6.62 -11.02
CA LYS A 83 -6.80 -7.80 -11.91
C LYS A 83 -8.05 -8.64 -11.66
N GLY A 84 -8.94 -8.25 -10.76
CA GLY A 84 -10.14 -9.02 -10.41
C GLY A 84 -9.86 -10.33 -9.68
N LEU A 85 -8.67 -10.50 -9.09
CA LEU A 85 -8.24 -11.70 -8.37
C LEU A 85 -8.69 -11.66 -6.91
N LYS A 86 -10.01 -11.75 -6.70
CA LYS A 86 -10.62 -11.63 -5.37
C LYS A 86 -10.03 -12.55 -4.30
N PRO A 87 -9.75 -13.85 -4.55
CA PRO A 87 -9.13 -14.71 -3.54
C PRO A 87 -7.76 -14.19 -3.07
N VAL A 88 -6.94 -13.73 -4.01
CA VAL A 88 -5.59 -13.18 -3.74
C VAL A 88 -5.69 -11.89 -2.94
N ALA A 89 -6.61 -11.00 -3.29
CA ALA A 89 -6.87 -9.77 -2.56
C ALA A 89 -7.31 -10.07 -1.11
N CYS A 90 -8.31 -10.93 -0.92
CA CYS A 90 -8.81 -11.29 0.41
C CYS A 90 -7.73 -11.94 1.27
N GLU A 91 -6.96 -12.89 0.73
CA GLU A 91 -5.86 -13.51 1.45
C GLU A 91 -4.81 -12.48 1.87
N SER A 92 -4.41 -11.60 0.95
CA SER A 92 -3.43 -10.56 1.23
C SER A 92 -3.91 -9.59 2.32
N ALA A 93 -5.19 -9.20 2.28
CA ALA A 93 -5.81 -8.37 3.31
C ALA A 93 -5.79 -9.07 4.67
N CYS A 94 -6.19 -10.34 4.74
CA CYS A 94 -6.19 -11.12 5.99
C CYS A 94 -4.80 -11.18 6.63
N GLN A 95 -3.77 -11.47 5.82
CA GLN A 95 -2.39 -11.53 6.28
C GLN A 95 -1.85 -10.15 6.69
N LEU A 96 -2.28 -9.09 6.01
CA LEU A 96 -1.84 -7.73 6.30
C LEU A 96 -2.40 -7.25 7.64
N VAL A 97 -3.70 -7.40 7.89
CA VAL A 97 -4.35 -6.93 9.13
C VAL A 97 -4.23 -7.89 10.31
N GLY A 98 -3.87 -9.15 10.06
CA GLY A 98 -3.81 -10.20 11.07
C GLY A 98 -5.20 -10.64 11.58
N GLY A 99 -6.20 -10.65 10.69
CA GLY A 99 -7.59 -10.92 11.04
C GLY A 99 -8.46 -11.23 9.83
N SER A 100 -9.72 -11.60 10.08
CA SER A 100 -10.69 -12.00 9.04
C SER A 100 -11.73 -10.92 8.68
N SER A 101 -11.79 -9.83 9.45
CA SER A 101 -12.62 -8.66 9.12
C SER A 101 -11.85 -7.85 8.09
N ILE A 102 -12.20 -8.03 6.81
CA ILE A 102 -11.44 -7.45 5.68
C ILE A 102 -12.33 -6.78 4.65
N GLU A 103 -13.66 -6.84 4.78
CA GLU A 103 -14.57 -6.37 3.72
C GLU A 103 -14.36 -4.88 3.41
N GLU A 104 -14.28 -4.04 4.45
CA GLU A 104 -14.05 -2.61 4.27
C GLU A 104 -12.65 -2.30 3.72
N LEU A 105 -11.63 -3.05 4.15
CA LEU A 105 -10.27 -2.88 3.63
C LEU A 105 -10.18 -3.25 2.15
N VAL A 106 -10.76 -4.38 1.75
CA VAL A 106 -10.78 -4.83 0.36
C VAL A 106 -11.58 -3.85 -0.50
N LYS A 107 -12.73 -3.38 -0.03
CA LYS A 107 -13.53 -2.38 -0.75
C LYS A 107 -12.77 -1.07 -0.94
N ALA A 108 -12.08 -0.57 0.09
CA ALA A 108 -11.24 0.61 -0.05
C ALA A 108 -10.05 0.38 -1.01
N ALA A 109 -9.47 -0.83 -1.01
CA ALA A 109 -8.44 -1.22 -1.96
C ALA A 109 -8.97 -1.30 -3.40
N GLU A 110 -10.22 -1.73 -3.61
CA GLU A 110 -10.89 -1.75 -4.92
C GLU A 110 -11.09 -0.32 -5.47
N CYS A 111 -11.50 0.63 -4.63
CA CYS A 111 -11.61 2.04 -5.03
C CYS A 111 -10.25 2.62 -5.45
N LEU A 112 -9.21 2.38 -4.63
CA LEU A 112 -7.85 2.80 -4.97
C LEU A 112 -7.34 2.14 -6.25
N ALA A 113 -7.56 0.83 -6.41
CA ALA A 113 -7.20 0.07 -7.60
C ALA A 113 -7.84 0.67 -8.86
N GLY A 114 -9.13 1.05 -8.78
CA GLY A 114 -9.86 1.70 -9.86
C GLY A 114 -9.24 3.05 -10.26
N GLU A 115 -8.99 3.94 -9.29
CA GLU A 115 -8.38 5.25 -9.58
C GLU A 115 -6.94 5.12 -10.11
N LEU A 116 -6.18 4.12 -9.66
CA LEU A 116 -4.86 3.83 -10.21
C LEU A 116 -4.96 3.36 -11.67
N ALA A 117 -5.88 2.45 -11.98
CA ALA A 117 -6.07 1.95 -13.35
C ALA A 117 -6.52 3.07 -14.30
N GLU A 118 -7.48 3.91 -13.88
CA GLU A 118 -7.91 5.10 -14.62
C GLU A 118 -6.80 6.14 -14.84
N ALA A 119 -5.81 6.17 -13.93
CA ALA A 119 -4.61 6.99 -14.07
C ALA A 119 -3.53 6.36 -14.97
N GLY A 120 -3.72 5.12 -15.43
CA GLY A 120 -2.72 4.35 -16.20
C GLY A 120 -1.63 3.72 -15.34
N LEU A 121 -1.83 3.66 -14.02
CA LEU A 121 -0.92 3.05 -13.06
C LEU A 121 -1.34 1.60 -12.79
N GLU A 122 -0.86 0.70 -13.64
CA GLU A 122 -1.10 -0.74 -13.52
C GLU A 122 -0.12 -1.39 -12.52
N LEU A 123 -0.66 -2.23 -11.65
CA LEU A 123 0.08 -3.03 -10.69
C LEU A 123 -0.03 -4.51 -11.06
N GLU A 124 1.11 -5.19 -11.08
CA GLU A 124 1.13 -6.65 -11.13
C GLU A 124 1.10 -7.21 -9.70
N PRO A 125 0.13 -8.08 -9.36
CA PRO A 125 0.10 -8.73 -8.06
C PRO A 125 1.38 -9.52 -7.80
N ILE A 126 1.92 -9.41 -6.59
CA ILE A 126 3.10 -10.19 -6.20
C ILE A 126 2.72 -11.68 -6.14
N ALA A 127 3.56 -12.53 -6.72
CA ALA A 127 3.36 -13.98 -6.73
C ALA A 127 3.56 -14.60 -5.33
N ASP A 128 2.93 -15.75 -5.08
CA ASP A 128 3.02 -16.47 -3.81
C ASP A 128 4.46 -16.85 -3.45
N GLU A 129 5.24 -17.28 -4.45
CA GLU A 129 6.63 -17.71 -4.26
C GLU A 129 7.50 -16.56 -3.76
N ILE A 130 7.25 -15.34 -4.25
CA ILE A 130 7.97 -14.13 -3.83
C ILE A 130 7.62 -13.79 -2.39
N LEU A 131 6.33 -13.81 -2.02
CA LEU A 131 5.89 -13.55 -0.64
C LEU A 131 6.42 -14.59 0.35
N ALA A 132 6.41 -15.87 -0.02
CA ALA A 132 6.94 -16.94 0.80
C ALA A 132 8.43 -16.71 1.11
N ALA A 133 9.23 -16.38 0.08
CA ALA A 133 10.66 -16.11 0.22
C ALA A 133 11.00 -14.90 1.14
N MET A 134 10.07 -13.98 1.37
CA MET A 134 10.29 -12.84 2.28
C MET A 134 10.18 -13.21 3.75
N THR A 135 9.46 -14.28 4.07
CA THR A 135 9.33 -14.79 5.44
C THR A 135 10.66 -15.40 5.94
N GLU A 136 11.51 -15.83 5.01
CA GLU A 136 12.79 -16.50 5.29
C GLU A 136 13.99 -15.55 5.35
N ARG A 137 13.82 -14.29 4.92
CA ARG A 137 14.94 -13.36 4.76
C ARG A 137 14.97 -12.36 5.93
N PRO A 138 16.04 -12.34 6.77
CA PRO A 138 16.17 -11.34 7.82
C PRO A 138 16.24 -9.93 7.20
N ALA A 139 15.74 -8.93 7.94
CA ALA A 139 15.82 -7.54 7.51
C ALA A 139 17.27 -7.17 7.16
N PRO A 140 17.49 -6.42 6.05
CA PRO A 140 18.85 -6.09 5.62
C PRO A 140 19.58 -5.36 6.74
N SER A 141 20.73 -5.90 7.16
CA SER A 141 21.62 -5.32 8.15
C SER A 141 22.08 -3.94 7.65
N GLY A 142 21.62 -2.85 8.28
CA GLY A 142 22.07 -1.49 7.95
C GLY A 142 20.97 -0.45 7.66
N LEU A 143 19.73 -0.64 8.10
CA LEU A 143 18.68 0.40 8.05
C LEU A 143 18.76 1.42 9.21
N SER A 144 19.95 1.61 9.79
CA SER A 144 20.21 2.61 10.84
C SER A 144 20.50 3.99 10.27
#